data_AF-A0A933M614-F1
#
_entry.id   AF-A0A933M614-F1
#
_cell.length_a   1.000
_cell.length_b   1.000
_cell.length_c   1.000
_cell.angle_alpha   90.00
_cell.angle_beta   90.00
_cell.angle_gamma   90.00
#
_symmetry.space_group_name_H-M   'P 1'
#
loop_
_entity.id
_entity.type
_entity.pdbx_description
1 polymer ?
#
loop_
_entity_poly.entity_id
_entity_poly.type
_entity_poly.pdbx_seq_one_letter_code
_entity_poly.pdbx_strand_id
1 'polypeptide(L)'
;MLVIVTKTAEKIPSALGQAVFAQARTVALIQDGVYNTPARLTAHGLKLAAGAEILALADDVAARNITAEARLVSYTELASAIETNDRVITL
;
A
#
# COMPACT_ATOMS: atom_id res chain seq x y z
N MET A 1 -6.72 7.26 7.34
CA MET A 1 -5.36 6.79 7.66
C MET A 1 -4.79 6.19 6.41
N LEU A 2 -3.65 6.71 6.00
CA LEU A 2 -2.86 6.21 4.90
C LEU A 2 -1.82 5.24 5.44
N VAL A 3 -1.66 4.10 4.77
CA VAL A 3 -0.57 3.16 5.01
C VAL A 3 0.34 3.15 3.81
N ILE A 4 1.60 3.50 3.99
CA ILE A 4 2.62 3.44 2.95
C ILE A 4 3.34 2.11 3.10
N VAL A 5 3.30 1.28 2.08
CA VAL A 5 3.93 -0.04 2.08
C VAL A 5 5.13 0.01 1.16
N THR A 6 6.33 -0.18 1.73
CA THR A 6 7.61 -0.11 1.03
C THR A 6 8.23 -1.47 0.75
N LYS A 7 7.71 -2.52 1.40
CA LYS A 7 8.21 -3.90 1.33
C LYS A 7 7.15 -4.87 0.82
N THR A 8 7.60 -6.02 0.34
CA THR A 8 6.72 -7.15 0.02
C THR A 8 6.06 -7.71 1.29
N ALA A 9 4.88 -8.31 1.15
CA ALA A 9 4.07 -8.80 2.27
C ALA A 9 4.81 -9.75 3.21
N GLU A 10 5.77 -10.54 2.70
CA GLU A 10 6.58 -11.47 3.51
C GLU A 10 7.45 -10.75 4.56
N LYS A 11 7.79 -9.48 4.32
CA LYS A 11 8.66 -8.68 5.18
C LYS A 11 7.89 -7.83 6.18
N ILE A 12 6.56 -7.82 6.11
CA ILE A 12 5.70 -7.05 7.01
C ILE A 12 5.37 -7.92 8.23
N PRO A 13 5.69 -7.50 9.47
CA PRO A 13 5.33 -8.26 10.66
C PRO A 13 3.82 -8.44 10.77
N SER A 14 3.34 -9.69 10.76
CA SER A 14 1.91 -10.00 10.58
C SER A 14 0.99 -9.35 11.61
N ALA A 15 1.36 -9.34 12.89
CA ALA A 15 0.54 -8.74 13.95
C ALA A 15 0.40 -7.21 13.79
N LEU A 16 1.51 -6.52 13.53
CA LEU A 16 1.52 -5.07 13.31
C LEU A 16 0.81 -4.73 11.99
N GLY A 17 1.18 -5.44 10.92
CA GLY A 17 0.59 -5.27 9.59
C GLY A 17 -0.92 -5.45 9.64
N GLN A 18 -1.44 -6.52 10.23
CA GLN A 18 -2.89 -6.73 10.34
C GLN A 18 -3.59 -5.62 11.14
N ALA A 19 -3.00 -5.16 12.26
CA ALA A 19 -3.60 -4.09 13.06
C ALA A 19 -3.70 -2.77 12.30
N VAL A 20 -2.70 -2.48 11.47
CA VAL A 20 -2.62 -1.27 10.64
C VAL A 20 -3.54 -1.37 9.41
N PHE A 21 -3.50 -2.48 8.69
CA PHE A 21 -4.31 -2.71 7.48
C PHE A 21 -5.82 -2.75 7.76
N ALA A 22 -6.22 -3.26 8.93
CA ALA A 22 -7.63 -3.27 9.35
C ALA A 22 -8.23 -1.87 9.53
N GLN A 23 -7.40 -0.84 9.71
CA GLN A 23 -7.80 0.55 9.91
C GLN A 23 -7.45 1.45 8.70
N ALA A 24 -6.76 0.90 7.70
CA ALA A 24 -6.31 1.65 6.54
C ALA A 24 -7.49 1.98 5.64
N ARG A 25 -7.70 3.27 5.35
CA ARG A 25 -8.66 3.71 4.32
C ARG A 25 -8.00 3.78 2.95
N THR A 26 -6.71 4.08 2.95
CA THR A 26 -5.88 4.16 1.74
C THR A 26 -4.59 3.41 2.01
N VAL A 27 -4.16 2.61 1.05
CA VAL A 27 -2.87 1.91 1.07
C VAL A 27 -2.08 2.32 -0.16
N ALA A 28 -0.93 2.95 0.04
CA ALA A 28 -0.01 3.33 -1.03
C ALA A 28 1.13 2.33 -1.11
N LEU A 29 1.26 1.66 -2.25
CA LEU A 29 2.34 0.75 -2.58
C LEU A 29 3.45 1.53 -3.28
N ILE A 30 4.63 1.58 -2.65
CA ILE A 30 5.83 2.22 -3.20
C ILE A 30 7.03 1.30 -3.03
N GLN A 31 8.13 1.61 -3.69
CA GLN A 31 9.34 0.79 -3.73
C GLN A 31 8.99 -0.68 -4.02
N ASP A 32 9.46 -1.64 -3.22
CA ASP A 32 9.15 -3.06 -3.41
C ASP A 32 7.73 -3.43 -2.96
N GLY A 33 7.01 -2.49 -2.34
CA GLY A 33 5.60 -2.64 -2.01
C GLY A 33 4.71 -2.82 -3.25
N VAL A 34 5.12 -2.33 -4.42
CA VAL A 34 4.34 -2.46 -5.67
C VAL A 34 4.19 -3.89 -6.16
N TYR A 35 4.97 -4.84 -5.62
CA TYR A 35 4.79 -6.28 -5.88
C TYR A 35 3.63 -6.91 -5.09
N ASN A 36 3.00 -6.15 -4.19
CA ASN A 36 1.85 -6.63 -3.44
C ASN A 36 0.56 -6.47 -4.25
N THR A 37 -0.29 -7.49 -4.17
CA THR A 37 -1.67 -7.46 -4.65
C THR A 37 -2.61 -7.72 -3.47
N PRO A 38 -3.92 -7.41 -3.58
CA PRO A 38 -4.89 -7.75 -2.53
C PRO A 38 -4.84 -9.23 -2.14
N ALA A 39 -4.67 -10.11 -3.13
CA ALA A 39 -4.54 -11.55 -2.91
C ALA A 39 -3.25 -11.90 -2.14
N ARG A 40 -2.11 -11.29 -2.51
CA ARG A 40 -0.82 -11.54 -1.83
C ARG A 40 -0.83 -11.05 -0.39
N LEU A 41 -1.40 -9.87 -0.14
CA LEU A 41 -1.56 -9.32 1.21
C LEU A 41 -2.43 -10.24 2.07
N THR A 42 -3.57 -10.68 1.53
CA THR A 42 -4.48 -11.60 2.22
C THR A 42 -3.84 -12.95 2.51
N ALA A 43 -3.05 -13.50 1.59
CA ALA A 43 -2.32 -14.76 1.76
C ALA A 43 -1.29 -14.70 2.91
N HIS A 44 -0.78 -13.51 3.22
CA HIS A 44 0.13 -13.26 4.34
C HIS A 44 -0.59 -12.76 5.60
N GLY A 45 -1.92 -12.88 5.65
CA GLY A 45 -2.72 -12.50 6.81
C GLY A 45 -2.89 -10.99 7.00
N LEU A 46 -2.69 -10.18 5.94
CA LEU A 46 -2.88 -8.74 5.93
C LEU A 46 -4.20 -8.39 5.23
N LYS A 47 -5.29 -8.36 6.00
CA LYS A 47 -6.63 -8.05 5.53
C LYS A 47 -6.87 -6.55 5.54
N LEU A 48 -7.17 -6.01 4.36
CA LEU A 48 -7.57 -4.62 4.16
C LEU A 48 -8.94 -4.34 4.79
N ALA A 49 -9.14 -3.11 5.25
CA ALA A 49 -10.47 -2.65 5.61
C ALA A 49 -11.43 -2.71 4.40
N ALA A 50 -12.71 -2.97 4.64
CA ALA A 50 -13.71 -2.97 3.59
C ALA A 50 -13.76 -1.60 2.89
N GLY A 51 -13.64 -1.60 1.56
CA GLY A 51 -13.62 -0.37 0.76
C GLY A 51 -12.31 0.43 0.83
N ALA A 52 -11.22 -0.14 1.36
CA ALA A 52 -9.91 0.51 1.32
C ALA A 52 -9.45 0.72 -0.13
N GLU A 53 -8.99 1.93 -0.44
CA GLU A 53 -8.39 2.26 -1.73
C GLU A 53 -6.93 1.81 -1.76
N ILE A 54 -6.49 1.18 -2.85
CA ILE A 54 -5.09 0.81 -3.05
C ILE A 54 -4.53 1.63 -4.20
N LEU A 55 -3.48 2.38 -3.89
CA LEU A 55 -2.70 3.19 -4.80
C LEU A 55 -1.34 2.52 -5.02
N ALA A 56 -0.77 2.65 -6.22
CA ALA A 56 0.61 2.26 -6.48
C ALA A 56 1.35 3.40 -7.19
N LEU A 57 2.57 3.69 -6.78
CA LEU A 57 3.36 4.74 -7.42
C LEU A 57 3.75 4.31 -8.84
N ALA A 58 3.31 5.08 -9.83
CA ALA A 58 3.50 4.78 -11.24
C ALA A 58 4.98 4.62 -11.62
N ASP A 59 5.84 5.49 -11.07
CA ASP A 59 7.28 5.47 -11.32
C ASP A 59 7.93 4.17 -10.82
N ASP A 60 7.53 3.67 -9.65
CA ASP A 60 8.06 2.42 -9.09
C ASP A 60 7.59 1.19 -9.86
N VAL A 61 6.34 1.21 -10.32
CA VAL A 61 5.76 0.16 -11.18
C VAL A 61 6.49 0.12 -12.53
N ALA A 62 6.72 1.28 -13.14
CA ALA A 62 7.46 1.41 -14.39
C ALA A 62 8.93 0.99 -14.25
N ALA A 63 9.62 1.44 -13.19
CA ALA A 63 11.01 1.08 -12.92
C ALA A 63 11.23 -0.42 -12.70
N ARG A 64 10.20 -1.13 -12.20
CA ARG A 64 10.22 -2.59 -11.98
C ARG A 64 9.68 -3.40 -13.17
N ASN A 65 9.14 -2.73 -14.19
CA ASN A 65 8.53 -3.37 -15.36
C ASN A 65 7.46 -4.43 -15.00
N ILE A 66 6.55 -4.05 -14.10
CA ILE A 66 5.44 -4.92 -13.67
C ILE A 66 4.09 -4.26 -13.96
N THR A 67 3.02 -5.04 -13.80
CA THR A 67 1.65 -4.53 -13.73
C THR A 67 1.17 -4.54 -12.28
N ALA A 68 0.56 -3.46 -11.81
CA ALA A 68 0.00 -3.37 -10.48
C ALA A 68 -1.53 -3.56 -10.50
N GLU A 69 -2.06 -4.33 -9.55
CA GLU A 69 -3.50 -4.44 -9.28
C GLU A 69 -3.96 -3.31 -8.34
N ALA A 70 -3.64 -2.07 -8.70
CA ALA A 70 -3.90 -0.88 -7.91
C ALA A 70 -4.06 0.34 -8.82
N ARG A 71 -4.69 1.41 -8.31
CA ARG A 71 -4.74 2.68 -9.04
C ARG A 71 -3.33 3.27 -9.11
N LEU A 72 -2.81 3.48 -10.32
CA LEU A 72 -1.53 4.15 -10.51
C LEU A 72 -1.65 5.64 -10.17
N VAL A 73 -0.70 6.16 -9.42
CA VAL A 73 -0.64 7.57 -9.01
C VAL A 73 0.77 8.14 -9.22
N SER A 74 0.84 9.43 -9.51
CA SER A 74 2.10 10.18 -9.53
C SER A 74 2.61 10.51 -8.11
N TYR A 75 3.86 10.96 -7.99
CA TYR A 75 4.39 11.49 -6.74
C TYR A 75 3.56 12.66 -6.18
N THR A 76 3.06 13.53 -7.07
CA THR A 76 2.22 14.67 -6.67
C THR A 76 0.91 14.21 -6.06
N GLU A 77 0.25 13.21 -6.66
CA GLU A 77 -0.97 12.62 -6.10
C GLU A 77 -0.71 11.89 -4.78
N LEU A 78 0.43 11.20 -4.64
CA LEU A 78 0.82 10.57 -3.37
C LEU A 78 1.06 11.62 -2.28
N ALA A 79 1.72 12.75 -2.60
CA ALA A 79 1.90 13.85 -1.67
C ALA A 79 0.54 14.42 -1.20
N SER A 80 -0.39 14.63 -2.12
CA SER A 80 -1.76 15.04 -1.77
C SER A 80 -2.47 14.01 -0.89
N ALA A 81 -2.28 12.70 -1.13
CA ALA A 81 -2.84 11.64 -0.29
C ALA A 81 -2.27 11.64 1.13
N ILE A 82 -0.98 11.97 1.28
CA ILE A 82 -0.32 12.16 2.58
C ILE A 82 -0.93 13.36 3.32
N GLU A 83 -1.10 14.50 2.64
CA GLU A 83 -1.63 15.73 3.25
C GLU A 83 -3.10 15.62 3.68
N THR A 84 -3.90 14.84 2.94
CA THR A 84 -5.34 14.66 3.20
C THR A 84 -5.63 13.62 4.29
N ASN A 85 -4.63 12.87 4.75
CA ASN A 85 -4.80 11.86 5.79
C ASN A 85 -4.17 12.32 7.11
N ASP A 86 -5.00 12.46 8.16
CA ASP A 86 -4.56 12.85 9.51
C ASP A 86 -3.49 11.93 10.14
N ARG A 87 -3.36 10.71 9.62
CA ARG A 87 -2.40 9.70 10.09
C ARG A 87 -1.80 8.96 8.92
N VAL A 88 -0.48 8.85 8.92
CA VAL A 88 0.32 8.11 7.96
C VAL A 88 1.18 7.10 8.72
N ILE A 89 1.11 5.83 8.34
CA ILE A 89 1.96 4.77 8.88
C ILE A 89 2.76 4.16 7.73
N THR A 90 4.05 3.97 7.93
CA THR A 90 4.92 3.32 6.94
C THR A 90 5.27 1.91 7.39
N LEU A 91 5.15 0.94 6.48
CA LEU A 91 5.42 -0.49 6.67
C LEU A 91 6.44 -1.01 5.65
#